data_AF-A0A2V1BGU2-F1
#
_entry.id   AF-A0A2V1BGU2-F1
#
_cell.length_a   1.000
_cell.length_b   1.000
_cell.length_c   1.000
_cell.angle_alpha   90.00
_cell.angle_beta   90.00
_cell.angle_gamma   90.00
#
_symmetry.space_group_name_H-M   'P 1'
#
loop_
_entity.id
_entity.type
_entity.pdbx_description
1 polymer ?
#
loop_
_entity_poly.entity_id
_entity_poly.type
_entity_poly.pdbx_seq_one_letter_code
_entity_poly.pdbx_strand_id
1 'polypeptide(L)'
;MSRAAEQAMAASYKALKEDFVSNLTGGEISEINYVTAVAPAAVILWSTLQTRQSFFKPYSPLAFAVDFLLNVSAILLAITLYAPNPLLLNALLLGPVPLIYFLPRPPPPKKAKLPPTTEKQAKETPNPLPKKAFVTTYRGAMIVVTCIAILAVDFRIFPRRFAKVENWGTSLMDVGVGSFVFSAGIVAARPILKAQLAGKKLAPLGTRLTQSLRHSLPLIVLGIGRLYTVKGLDYAEHVTEYGVHWNFFFTMGFLPPFVAIFQSAFEYVPSYAGLAVALGLAYQAALEFTDLKAFVLTAPRTNLFDKNREGIFSFFGYLAIFLAGQELGLLVLPRGEGSTGGEQRKRLLLKMSAWSAGWIVLFWASTNYSYGLSLAVSRRLANLPYFLWIAAFNTTQLTAFCLVETLFIPHAHKTSASKKEEDEVYRASTSRVLEAFNRNGLAIFLVANLLTGLVNLTVPTLHVTDLQAMGILVAYAAAVTGVAVGLDVYDISIKM
;
A
#
# COMPACT_ATOMS: atom_id res chain seq x y z
N MET A 1 -33.18 16.00 -28.10
CA MET A 1 -33.73 14.92 -27.26
C MET A 1 -34.59 15.55 -26.17
N SER A 2 -35.62 14.86 -25.66
CA SER A 2 -36.33 15.34 -24.47
C SER A 2 -35.47 15.09 -23.22
N ARG A 3 -35.61 15.91 -22.19
CA ARG A 3 -34.92 15.69 -20.89
C ARG A 3 -35.18 14.30 -20.31
N ALA A 4 -36.37 13.74 -20.56
CA ALA A 4 -36.73 12.39 -20.15
C ALA A 4 -35.89 11.31 -20.88
N ALA A 5 -35.60 11.51 -22.18
CA ALA A 5 -34.75 10.58 -22.93
C ALA A 5 -33.30 10.64 -22.45
N GLU A 6 -32.77 11.83 -22.14
CA GLU A 6 -31.44 12.00 -21.56
C GLU A 6 -31.31 11.33 -20.19
N GLN A 7 -32.33 11.47 -19.33
CA GLN A 7 -32.37 10.80 -18.02
C GLN A 7 -32.46 9.28 -18.15
N ALA A 8 -33.27 8.77 -19.08
CA ALA A 8 -33.38 7.33 -19.33
C ALA A 8 -32.05 6.74 -19.86
N MET A 9 -31.37 7.45 -20.77
CA MET A 9 -30.05 7.04 -21.26
C MET A 9 -28.99 7.09 -20.16
N ALA A 10 -28.99 8.11 -19.29
CA ALA A 10 -28.08 8.20 -18.15
C ALA A 10 -28.32 7.08 -17.14
N ALA A 11 -29.57 6.74 -16.84
CA ALA A 11 -29.92 5.63 -15.96
C ALA A 11 -29.52 4.28 -16.55
N SER A 12 -29.74 4.07 -17.85
CA SER A 12 -29.30 2.86 -18.56
C SER A 12 -27.77 2.73 -18.57
N TYR A 13 -27.05 3.83 -18.77
CA TYR A 13 -25.58 3.84 -18.73
C TYR A 13 -25.04 3.56 -17.32
N LYS A 14 -25.70 4.09 -16.28
CA LYS A 14 -25.36 3.80 -14.88
C LYS A 14 -25.51 2.31 -14.58
N ALA A 15 -26.61 1.68 -14.99
CA ALA A 15 -26.81 0.25 -14.83
C ALA A 15 -25.72 -0.57 -15.55
N LEU A 16 -25.36 -0.20 -16.78
CA LEU A 16 -24.25 -0.84 -17.51
C LEU A 16 -22.92 -0.72 -16.77
N LYS A 17 -22.64 0.42 -16.12
CA LYS A 17 -21.43 0.60 -15.30
C LYS A 17 -21.45 -0.28 -14.04
N GLU A 18 -22.59 -0.41 -13.38
CA GLU A 18 -22.77 -1.26 -12.20
C GLU A 18 -22.60 -2.74 -12.58
N ASP A 19 -23.25 -3.20 -13.63
CA ASP A 19 -23.11 -4.56 -14.16
C ASP A 19 -21.66 -4.87 -14.57
N PHE A 20 -20.94 -3.89 -15.10
CA PHE A 20 -19.56 -4.04 -15.55
C PHE A 20 -18.54 -4.33 -14.42
N VAL A 21 -18.89 -4.03 -13.17
CA VAL A 21 -18.03 -4.26 -11.99
C VAL A 21 -18.62 -5.20 -10.95
N SER A 22 -19.78 -5.79 -11.25
CA SER A 22 -20.51 -6.68 -10.36
C SER A 22 -20.28 -8.17 -10.69
N ASN A 23 -20.56 -9.04 -9.72
CA ASN A 23 -20.47 -10.50 -9.77
C ASN A 23 -19.11 -11.07 -10.21
N LEU A 24 -18.03 -10.36 -9.91
CA LEU A 24 -16.67 -10.77 -10.27
C LEU A 24 -16.11 -11.76 -9.24
N THR A 25 -15.43 -12.80 -9.73
CA THR A 25 -14.80 -13.88 -8.93
C THR A 25 -13.28 -13.71 -8.78
N GLY A 26 -12.69 -12.75 -9.50
CA GLY A 26 -11.27 -12.43 -9.43
C GLY A 26 -10.40 -13.31 -10.33
N GLY A 27 -9.14 -13.47 -9.96
CA GLY A 27 -8.15 -14.26 -10.67
C GLY A 27 -7.22 -15.01 -9.72
N GLU A 28 -6.21 -15.67 -10.28
CA GLU A 28 -5.24 -16.42 -9.48
C GLU A 28 -4.28 -15.50 -8.71
N ILE A 29 -3.87 -15.92 -7.51
CA ILE A 29 -2.88 -15.21 -6.70
C ILE A 29 -1.51 -15.16 -7.41
N SER A 30 -1.16 -16.20 -8.17
CA SER A 30 0.05 -16.27 -9.00
C SER A 30 0.13 -15.08 -9.96
N GLU A 31 -0.97 -14.79 -10.65
CA GLU A 31 -1.07 -13.68 -11.60
C GLU A 31 -0.92 -12.32 -10.92
N ILE A 32 -1.57 -12.14 -9.77
CA ILE A 32 -1.42 -10.92 -8.95
C ILE A 32 0.06 -10.72 -8.59
N ASN A 33 0.77 -11.78 -8.22
CA ASN A 33 2.19 -11.73 -7.91
C ASN A 33 3.05 -11.38 -9.14
N TYR A 34 2.77 -11.93 -10.32
CA TYR A 34 3.53 -11.61 -11.54
C TYR A 34 3.34 -10.17 -11.99
N VAL A 35 2.11 -9.65 -11.90
CA VAL A 35 1.79 -8.26 -12.25
C VAL A 35 2.43 -7.30 -11.25
N THR A 36 2.37 -7.61 -9.95
CA THR A 36 2.94 -6.76 -8.90
C THR A 36 4.46 -6.86 -8.80
N ALA A 37 5.08 -7.92 -9.33
CA ALA A 37 6.54 -8.06 -9.48
C ALA A 37 7.15 -7.03 -10.45
N VAL A 38 6.35 -6.38 -11.29
CA VAL A 38 6.80 -5.28 -12.15
C VAL A 38 7.35 -4.11 -11.32
N ALA A 39 6.80 -3.85 -10.14
CA ALA A 39 7.30 -2.79 -9.26
C ALA A 39 8.75 -3.05 -8.78
N PRO A 40 9.10 -4.19 -8.16
CA PRO A 40 10.50 -4.48 -7.85
C PRO A 40 11.38 -4.60 -9.09
N ALA A 41 10.91 -5.12 -10.23
CA ALA A 41 11.68 -5.15 -11.48
C ALA A 41 12.03 -3.74 -11.99
N ALA A 42 11.07 -2.81 -11.97
CA ALA A 42 11.31 -1.40 -12.31
C ALA A 42 12.31 -0.75 -11.35
N VAL A 43 12.24 -1.06 -10.05
CA VAL A 43 13.18 -0.55 -9.05
C VAL A 43 14.59 -1.14 -9.23
N ILE A 44 14.73 -2.37 -9.70
CA ILE A 44 16.05 -2.94 -10.08
C ILE A 44 16.67 -2.13 -11.21
N LEU A 45 15.91 -1.84 -12.26
CA LEU A 45 16.39 -1.03 -13.39
C LEU A 45 16.73 0.40 -12.93
N TRP A 46 15.85 1.03 -12.15
CA TRP A 46 16.08 2.35 -11.55
C TRP A 46 17.36 2.38 -10.70
N SER A 47 17.54 1.38 -9.84
CA SER A 47 18.71 1.27 -8.95
C SER A 47 20.00 1.05 -9.74
N THR A 48 19.93 0.29 -10.84
CA THR A 48 21.07 0.04 -11.73
C THR A 48 21.48 1.31 -12.47
N LEU A 49 20.52 2.06 -13.03
CA LEU A 49 20.77 3.36 -13.65
C LEU A 49 21.38 4.35 -12.65
N GLN A 50 20.87 4.36 -11.41
CA GLN A 50 21.37 5.25 -10.37
C GLN A 50 22.79 4.88 -9.91
N THR A 51 23.09 3.61 -9.68
CA THR A 51 24.38 3.20 -9.10
C THR A 51 25.50 3.04 -10.13
N ARG A 52 25.16 2.64 -11.36
CA ARG A 52 26.15 2.45 -12.43
C ARG A 52 26.38 3.71 -13.25
N GLN A 53 25.33 4.50 -13.49
CA GLN A 53 25.37 5.66 -14.38
C GLN A 53 25.12 6.99 -13.67
N SER A 54 24.80 7.01 -12.36
CA SER A 54 24.43 8.23 -11.61
C SER A 54 23.32 9.03 -12.31
N PHE A 55 22.45 8.36 -13.04
CA PHE A 55 21.55 8.99 -14.02
C PHE A 55 20.59 10.02 -13.40
N PHE A 56 20.17 9.82 -12.15
CA PHE A 56 19.24 10.73 -11.46
C PHE A 56 19.96 11.84 -10.67
N LYS A 57 21.28 11.99 -10.82
CA LYS A 57 22.09 13.05 -10.19
C LYS A 57 22.95 13.79 -11.24
N PRO A 58 22.60 15.04 -11.62
CA PRO A 58 21.49 15.86 -11.12
C PRO A 58 20.12 15.41 -11.62
N TYR A 59 19.06 15.75 -10.88
CA TYR A 59 17.69 15.36 -11.23
C TYR A 59 17.13 16.27 -12.33
N SER A 60 17.41 15.92 -13.59
CA SER A 60 16.98 16.65 -14.78
C SER A 60 15.52 16.33 -15.17
N PRO A 61 14.89 17.09 -16.08
CA PRO A 61 13.58 16.73 -16.62
C PRO A 61 13.53 15.35 -17.28
N LEU A 62 14.63 14.93 -17.92
CA LEU A 62 14.77 13.57 -18.47
C LEU A 62 14.80 12.52 -17.35
N ALA A 63 15.53 12.80 -16.27
CA ALA A 63 15.57 11.91 -15.10
C ALA A 63 14.17 11.75 -14.48
N PHE A 64 13.40 12.83 -14.39
CA PHE A 64 12.00 12.78 -13.97
C PHE A 64 11.13 11.95 -14.91
N ALA A 65 11.24 12.15 -16.22
CA ALA A 65 10.48 11.38 -17.20
C ALA A 65 10.77 9.87 -17.10
N VAL A 66 12.05 9.48 -16.98
CA VAL A 66 12.44 8.07 -16.79
C VAL A 66 11.95 7.53 -15.45
N ASP A 67 12.02 8.32 -14.37
CA ASP A 67 11.52 7.94 -13.05
C ASP A 67 10.00 7.67 -13.09
N PHE A 68 9.24 8.54 -13.76
CA PHE A 68 7.80 8.36 -14.00
C PHE A 68 7.51 7.14 -14.87
N LEU A 69 8.25 6.93 -15.96
CA LEU A 69 8.05 5.78 -16.83
C LEU A 69 8.30 4.46 -16.10
N LEU A 70 9.37 4.37 -15.30
CA LEU A 70 9.71 3.17 -14.54
C LEU A 70 8.74 2.93 -13.39
N ASN A 71 8.47 3.94 -12.55
CA ASN A 71 7.77 3.72 -11.29
C ASN A 71 6.25 3.95 -11.36
N VAL A 72 5.73 4.54 -12.44
CA VAL A 72 4.28 4.80 -12.63
C VAL A 72 3.78 4.13 -13.91
N SER A 73 4.41 4.41 -15.05
CA SER A 73 3.91 3.88 -16.33
C SER A 73 4.09 2.37 -16.45
N ALA A 74 5.18 1.79 -15.92
CA ALA A 74 5.34 0.34 -15.91
C ALA A 74 4.23 -0.36 -15.10
N ILE A 75 3.82 0.21 -13.97
CA ILE A 75 2.71 -0.30 -13.16
C ILE A 75 1.39 -0.18 -13.94
N LEU A 76 1.13 0.95 -14.60
CA LEU A 76 -0.03 1.12 -15.47
C LEU A 76 -0.07 0.07 -16.58
N LEU A 77 1.05 -0.14 -17.28
CA LEU A 77 1.17 -1.15 -18.34
C LEU A 77 0.93 -2.56 -17.80
N ALA A 78 1.44 -2.89 -16.61
CA ALA A 78 1.28 -4.20 -16.00
C ALA A 78 -0.19 -4.55 -15.73
N ILE A 79 -1.01 -3.57 -15.33
CA ILE A 79 -2.42 -3.78 -14.99
C ILE A 79 -3.37 -3.52 -16.17
N THR A 80 -2.83 -3.21 -17.36
CA THR A 80 -3.61 -2.94 -18.59
C THR A 80 -3.06 -3.78 -19.76
N LEU A 81 -2.26 -3.19 -20.65
CA LEU A 81 -1.79 -3.80 -21.89
C LEU A 81 -1.00 -5.09 -21.69
N TYR A 82 -0.16 -5.15 -20.65
CA TYR A 82 0.68 -6.32 -20.35
C TYR A 82 0.04 -7.27 -19.34
N ALA A 83 -1.20 -7.02 -18.91
CA ALA A 83 -1.88 -7.91 -17.98
C ALA A 83 -1.99 -9.37 -18.44
N PRO A 84 -2.18 -9.69 -19.74
CA PRO A 84 -2.14 -11.08 -20.20
C PRO A 84 -0.73 -11.70 -20.18
N ASN A 85 0.32 -10.90 -20.27
CA ASN A 85 1.71 -11.35 -20.36
C ASN A 85 2.63 -10.57 -19.39
N PRO A 86 2.40 -10.64 -18.06
CA PRO A 86 3.14 -9.83 -17.09
C PRO A 86 4.63 -10.20 -17.03
N LEU A 87 4.97 -11.47 -17.31
CA LEU A 87 6.36 -11.93 -17.36
C LEU A 87 7.15 -11.26 -18.49
N LEU A 88 6.52 -10.96 -19.62
CA LEU A 88 7.18 -10.25 -20.73
C LEU A 88 7.58 -8.83 -20.29
N LEU A 89 6.69 -8.10 -19.61
CA LEU A 89 7.02 -6.76 -19.11
C LEU A 89 8.15 -6.79 -18.08
N ASN A 90 8.12 -7.77 -17.16
CA ASN A 90 9.22 -7.98 -16.22
C ASN A 90 10.54 -8.26 -16.96
N ALA A 91 10.53 -9.11 -17.98
CA ALA A 91 11.72 -9.41 -18.79
C ALA A 91 12.23 -8.17 -19.55
N LEU A 92 11.33 -7.35 -20.09
CA LEU A 92 11.68 -6.09 -20.78
C LEU A 92 12.31 -5.06 -19.82
N LEU A 93 11.88 -5.01 -18.57
CA LEU A 93 12.47 -4.12 -17.55
C LEU A 93 13.83 -4.64 -17.05
N LEU A 94 14.00 -5.96 -16.95
CA LEU A 94 15.24 -6.58 -16.49
C LEU A 94 16.30 -6.72 -17.60
N GLY A 95 15.90 -6.82 -18.86
CA GLY A 95 16.78 -7.01 -20.01
C GLY A 95 17.89 -5.94 -20.16
N PRO A 96 17.63 -4.65 -19.91
CA PRO A 96 18.66 -3.61 -19.94
C PRO A 96 19.68 -3.71 -18.80
N VAL A 97 19.38 -4.41 -17.70
CA VAL A 97 20.21 -4.42 -16.48
C VAL A 97 21.63 -4.96 -16.78
N PRO A 98 21.82 -6.15 -17.37
CA PRO A 98 23.16 -6.62 -17.75
C PRO A 98 23.90 -5.65 -18.67
N LEU A 99 23.21 -5.07 -19.67
CA LEU A 99 23.81 -4.13 -20.62
C LEU A 99 24.37 -2.90 -19.90
N ILE A 100 23.62 -2.33 -18.94
CA ILE A 100 24.08 -1.18 -18.15
C ILE A 100 25.29 -1.54 -17.26
N TYR A 101 25.41 -2.79 -16.83
CA TYR A 101 26.57 -3.24 -16.07
C TYR A 101 27.86 -3.29 -16.91
N PHE A 102 27.75 -3.53 -18.22
CA PHE A 102 28.87 -3.51 -19.16
C PHE A 102 29.24 -2.11 -19.64
N LEU A 103 28.35 -1.12 -19.49
CA LEU A 103 28.67 0.26 -19.83
C LEU A 103 29.76 0.84 -18.90
N PRO A 104 30.68 1.67 -19.43
CA PRO A 104 31.64 2.39 -18.62
C PRO A 104 30.94 3.22 -17.55
N ARG A 105 31.53 3.29 -16.35
CA ARG A 105 31.02 4.20 -15.31
C ARG A 105 31.42 5.63 -15.65
N PRO A 106 30.50 6.61 -15.57
CA PRO A 106 30.88 8.00 -15.68
C PRO A 106 31.84 8.36 -14.55
N PRO A 107 32.79 9.29 -14.79
CA PRO A 107 33.71 9.74 -13.76
C PRO A 107 32.91 10.27 -12.57
N PRO A 108 33.33 9.95 -11.32
CA PRO A 108 32.61 10.41 -10.15
C PRO A 108 32.52 11.94 -10.18
N PRO A 109 31.36 12.53 -9.84
CA PRO A 109 31.24 13.97 -9.78
C PRO A 109 32.34 14.51 -8.86
N LYS A 110 33.06 15.55 -9.32
CA LYS A 110 34.07 16.22 -8.50
C LYS A 110 33.39 16.62 -7.20
N LYS A 111 33.78 16.00 -6.08
CA LYS A 111 33.30 16.40 -4.76
C LYS A 111 33.63 17.89 -4.62
N ALA A 112 32.61 18.75 -4.60
CA ALA A 112 32.81 20.13 -4.18
C ALA A 112 33.52 20.05 -2.83
N LYS A 113 34.63 20.80 -2.67
CA LYS A 113 35.36 20.85 -1.39
C LYS A 113 34.33 21.16 -0.32
N LEU A 114 34.06 20.18 0.55
CA LEU A 114 33.13 20.40 1.66
C LEU A 114 33.68 21.58 2.46
N PRO A 115 32.87 22.62 2.77
CA PRO A 115 33.25 23.54 3.82
C PRO A 115 33.53 22.72 5.09
N PRO A 116 34.56 23.06 5.88
CA PRO A 116 34.93 22.29 7.05
C PRO A 116 33.68 22.07 7.90
N THR A 117 33.40 20.80 8.19
CA THR A 117 32.27 20.38 9.01
C THR A 117 32.36 21.11 10.34
N THR A 118 31.54 22.15 10.56
CA THR A 118 31.44 22.81 11.87
C THR A 118 31.20 21.75 12.94
N GLU A 119 31.90 21.84 14.08
CA GLU A 119 31.81 20.88 15.19
C GLU A 119 30.37 20.57 15.65
N LYS A 120 29.42 21.49 15.43
CA LYS A 120 27.98 21.29 15.66
C LYS A 120 27.36 20.18 14.79
N GLN A 121 27.82 20.00 13.55
CA GLN A 121 27.32 18.97 12.63
C GLN A 121 27.95 17.58 12.87
N ALA A 122 29.16 17.54 13.44
CA ALA A 122 29.79 16.30 13.89
C ALA A 122 29.19 15.75 15.19
N LYS A 123 28.47 16.60 15.96
CA LYS A 123 27.83 16.24 17.24
C LYS A 123 26.35 15.81 17.13
N GLU A 124 25.72 15.88 15.96
CA GLU A 124 24.34 15.37 15.82
C GLU A 124 24.36 13.83 15.79
N THR A 125 23.83 13.22 16.84
CA THR A 125 23.73 11.76 16.95
C THR A 125 22.88 11.19 15.82
N PRO A 126 23.27 10.04 15.22
CA PRO A 126 22.50 9.40 14.18
C PRO A 126 21.08 9.07 14.67
N ASN A 127 20.09 9.26 13.79
CA ASN A 127 18.70 9.00 14.15
C ASN A 127 18.52 7.51 14.49
N PRO A 128 17.95 7.15 15.66
CA PRO A 128 17.75 5.75 16.03
C PRO A 128 16.68 5.07 15.16
N LEU A 129 15.83 5.85 14.49
CA LEU A 129 14.78 5.39 13.57
C LEU A 129 14.93 6.09 12.21
N PRO A 130 15.97 5.72 11.44
CA PRO A 130 16.28 6.33 10.15
C PRO A 130 15.16 6.06 9.13
N LYS A 131 14.96 6.96 8.17
CA LYS A 131 14.07 6.66 7.03
C LYS A 131 14.68 5.51 6.23
N LYS A 132 13.87 4.51 5.91
CA LYS A 132 14.30 3.35 5.13
C LYS A 132 13.83 3.49 3.68
N ALA A 133 14.74 3.41 2.72
CA ALA A 133 14.40 3.57 1.30
C ALA A 133 13.45 2.47 0.83
N PHE A 134 13.74 1.19 1.11
CA PHE A 134 12.84 0.09 0.74
C PHE A 134 11.42 0.21 1.28
N VAL A 135 11.22 0.74 2.50
CA VAL A 135 9.89 1.00 3.07
C VAL A 135 9.19 2.14 2.32
N THR A 136 9.94 3.18 1.93
CA THR A 136 9.43 4.30 1.14
C THR A 136 9.00 3.82 -0.25
N THR A 137 9.84 3.03 -0.92
CA THR A 137 9.59 2.45 -2.23
C THR A 137 8.37 1.54 -2.22
N TYR A 138 8.26 0.62 -1.25
CA TYR A 138 7.09 -0.24 -1.07
C TYR A 138 5.79 0.57 -0.93
N ARG A 139 5.78 1.55 -0.03
CA ARG A 139 4.60 2.39 0.22
C ARG A 139 4.25 3.24 -0.99
N GLY A 140 5.25 3.85 -1.63
CA GLY A 140 5.08 4.64 -2.84
C GLY A 140 4.45 3.81 -3.97
N ALA A 141 5.00 2.63 -4.25
CA ALA A 141 4.50 1.74 -5.30
C ALA A 141 3.05 1.27 -5.00
N MET A 142 2.75 0.96 -3.74
CA MET A 142 1.41 0.60 -3.29
C MET A 142 0.40 1.74 -3.50
N ILE A 143 0.78 2.99 -3.22
CA ILE A 143 -0.10 4.15 -3.47
C ILE A 143 -0.27 4.39 -4.97
N VAL A 144 0.81 4.29 -5.76
CA VAL A 144 0.77 4.45 -7.22
C VAL A 144 -0.18 3.43 -7.87
N VAL A 145 -0.01 2.13 -7.60
CA VAL A 145 -0.89 1.10 -8.17
C VAL A 145 -2.34 1.32 -7.76
N THR A 146 -2.58 1.74 -6.50
CA THR A 146 -3.94 2.07 -6.04
C THR A 146 -4.53 3.22 -6.83
N CYS A 147 -3.82 4.34 -6.96
CA CYS A 147 -4.31 5.52 -7.67
C CYS A 147 -4.61 5.20 -9.13
N ILE A 148 -3.76 4.41 -9.80
CA ILE A 148 -4.02 4.02 -11.19
C ILE A 148 -5.23 3.08 -11.27
N ALA A 149 -5.30 2.06 -10.40
CA ALA A 149 -6.35 1.04 -10.45
C ALA A 149 -7.76 1.60 -10.21
N ILE A 150 -7.92 2.60 -9.33
CA ILE A 150 -9.24 3.19 -9.03
C ILE A 150 -9.89 3.88 -10.23
N LEU A 151 -9.11 4.36 -11.21
CA LEU A 151 -9.64 4.88 -12.47
C LEU A 151 -9.62 3.81 -13.57
N ALA A 152 -8.54 3.01 -13.65
CA ALA A 152 -8.40 2.01 -14.71
C ALA A 152 -9.56 1.00 -14.73
N VAL A 153 -10.10 0.64 -13.56
CA VAL A 153 -11.24 -0.28 -13.44
C VAL A 153 -12.47 0.17 -14.23
N ASP A 154 -12.65 1.46 -14.50
CA ASP A 154 -13.81 1.97 -15.25
C ASP A 154 -13.66 1.79 -16.77
N PHE A 155 -12.50 1.37 -17.26
CA PHE A 155 -12.21 1.12 -18.67
C PHE A 155 -12.12 -0.38 -18.99
N ARG A 156 -12.49 -0.75 -20.22
CA ARG A 156 -12.42 -2.15 -20.71
C ARG A 156 -11.01 -2.73 -20.77
N ILE A 157 -10.01 -1.87 -20.97
CA ILE A 157 -8.61 -2.26 -21.03
C ILE A 157 -8.08 -2.83 -19.70
N PHE A 158 -8.71 -2.49 -18.57
CA PHE A 158 -8.38 -3.09 -17.28
C PHE A 158 -9.08 -4.45 -17.16
N PRO A 159 -8.35 -5.55 -16.97
CA PRO A 159 -8.94 -6.88 -16.87
C PRO A 159 -9.88 -7.01 -15.68
N ARG A 160 -11.06 -7.59 -15.91
CA ARG A 160 -12.08 -7.76 -14.85
C ARG A 160 -11.64 -8.67 -13.71
N ARG A 161 -10.75 -9.63 -13.98
CA ARG A 161 -10.14 -10.49 -12.94
C ARG A 161 -9.29 -9.72 -11.90
N PHE A 162 -8.88 -8.48 -12.21
CA PHE A 162 -8.18 -7.60 -11.26
C PHE A 162 -9.10 -6.68 -10.49
N ALA A 163 -10.37 -6.56 -10.91
CA ALA A 163 -11.36 -5.77 -10.21
C ALA A 163 -11.86 -6.51 -8.97
N LYS A 164 -12.42 -5.75 -8.03
CA LYS A 164 -12.81 -6.26 -6.70
C LYS A 164 -13.74 -7.46 -6.83
N VAL A 165 -13.46 -8.47 -6.02
CA VAL A 165 -14.36 -9.61 -5.86
C VAL A 165 -15.49 -9.22 -4.92
N GLU A 166 -16.70 -9.65 -5.23
CA GLU A 166 -17.87 -9.36 -4.39
C GLU A 166 -17.81 -10.11 -3.06
N ASN A 167 -17.55 -11.39 -3.23
CA ASN A 167 -17.85 -12.39 -2.24
C ASN A 167 -16.54 -13.16 -1.97
N TRP A 168 -16.28 -14.18 -2.77
CA TRP A 168 -15.26 -15.19 -2.52
C TRP A 168 -14.30 -15.21 -3.70
N GLY A 169 -12.99 -15.11 -3.44
CA GLY A 169 -11.95 -15.04 -4.48
C GLY A 169 -10.87 -14.00 -4.16
N THR A 170 -9.96 -13.79 -5.10
CA THR A 170 -8.82 -12.88 -4.97
C THR A 170 -8.64 -12.04 -6.22
N SER A 171 -8.39 -10.74 -6.06
CA SER A 171 -8.06 -9.84 -7.16
C SER A 171 -6.97 -8.84 -6.76
N LEU A 172 -6.38 -8.16 -7.74
CA LEU A 172 -5.42 -7.09 -7.49
C LEU A 172 -6.04 -5.95 -6.65
N MET A 173 -7.28 -5.55 -6.93
CA MET A 173 -7.95 -4.50 -6.15
C MET A 173 -8.28 -4.93 -4.72
N ASP A 174 -8.42 -6.24 -4.45
CA ASP A 174 -8.63 -6.74 -3.09
C ASP A 174 -7.36 -6.63 -2.22
N VAL A 175 -6.17 -6.56 -2.83
CA VAL A 175 -4.90 -6.32 -2.12
C VAL A 175 -4.84 -4.90 -1.56
N GLY A 176 -5.48 -3.92 -2.21
CA GLY A 176 -5.30 -2.50 -1.95
C GLY A 176 -5.58 -2.10 -0.49
N VAL A 177 -6.82 -2.27 -0.03
CA VAL A 177 -7.24 -1.88 1.32
C VAL A 177 -6.41 -2.60 2.39
N GLY A 178 -6.21 -3.91 2.23
CA GLY A 178 -5.38 -4.69 3.15
C GLY A 178 -3.95 -4.14 3.24
N SER A 179 -3.36 -3.74 2.12
CA SER A 179 -1.99 -3.20 2.07
C SER A 179 -1.88 -1.80 2.69
N PHE A 180 -2.90 -0.95 2.57
CA PHE A 180 -2.97 0.32 3.31
C PHE A 180 -3.00 0.09 4.82
N VAL A 181 -3.85 -0.83 5.28
CA VAL A 181 -3.98 -1.18 6.70
C VAL A 181 -2.67 -1.76 7.23
N PHE A 182 -2.06 -2.69 6.51
CA PHE A 182 -0.77 -3.29 6.86
C PHE A 182 0.34 -2.23 6.93
N SER A 183 0.41 -1.34 5.93
CA SER A 183 1.36 -0.24 5.89
C SER A 183 1.15 0.79 6.99
N ALA A 184 -0.09 1.04 7.42
CA ALA A 184 -0.39 1.88 8.56
C ALA A 184 0.13 1.24 9.86
N GLY A 185 -0.04 -0.08 10.00
CA GLY A 185 0.57 -0.86 11.08
C GLY A 185 2.09 -0.67 11.17
N ILE A 186 2.81 -0.77 10.03
CA ILE A 186 4.27 -0.55 9.98
C ILE A 186 4.64 0.82 10.56
N VAL A 187 3.93 1.88 10.19
CA VAL A 187 4.23 3.24 10.68
C VAL A 187 3.80 3.45 12.13
N ALA A 188 2.74 2.77 12.57
CA ALA A 188 2.28 2.78 13.96
C ALA A 188 3.28 2.14 14.95
N ALA A 189 4.24 1.35 14.47
CA ALA A 189 5.36 0.87 15.29
C ALA A 189 6.33 1.99 15.71
N ARG A 190 6.40 3.09 14.94
CA ARG A 190 7.40 4.16 15.17
C ARG A 190 7.24 4.89 16.52
N PRO A 191 6.03 5.32 16.93
CA PRO A 191 5.82 5.89 18.27
C PRO A 191 6.17 4.93 19.41
N ILE A 192 5.89 3.63 19.23
CA ILE A 192 6.17 2.58 20.23
C ILE A 192 7.67 2.43 20.42
N LEU A 193 8.42 2.32 19.33
CA LEU A 193 9.90 2.26 19.37
C LEU A 193 10.50 3.52 20.01
N LYS A 194 9.96 4.70 19.71
CA LYS A 194 10.41 5.94 20.36
C LYS A 194 10.18 5.93 21.87
N ALA A 195 9.05 5.40 22.34
CA ALA A 195 8.77 5.29 23.76
C ALA A 195 9.71 4.28 24.46
N GLN A 196 9.95 3.13 23.83
CA GLN A 196 10.88 2.10 24.31
C GLN A 196 12.32 2.62 24.41
N LEU A 197 12.82 3.28 23.35
CA LEU A 197 14.15 3.89 23.33
C LEU A 197 14.31 5.01 24.37
N ALA A 198 13.23 5.72 24.69
CA ALA A 198 13.22 6.75 25.73
C ALA A 198 13.10 6.20 27.16
N GLY A 199 13.05 4.87 27.34
CA GLY A 199 12.86 4.22 28.64
C GLY A 199 11.52 4.56 29.30
N LYS A 200 10.55 5.09 28.55
CA LYS A 200 9.26 5.50 29.09
C LYS A 200 8.36 4.27 29.23
N LYS A 201 7.78 4.08 30.42
CA LYS A 201 6.66 3.14 30.61
C LYS A 201 5.51 3.51 29.69
N LEU A 202 4.71 2.53 29.27
CA LEU A 202 3.52 2.79 28.47
C LEU A 202 2.63 3.81 29.20
N ALA A 203 2.17 4.83 28.47
CA ALA A 203 1.25 5.82 29.00
C ALA A 203 -0.08 5.15 29.40
N PRO A 204 -0.82 5.72 30.37
CA PRO A 204 -2.14 5.22 30.75
C PRO A 204 -3.08 5.08 29.55
N LEU A 205 -4.02 4.13 29.62
CA LEU A 205 -4.98 3.84 28.56
C LEU A 205 -5.72 5.09 28.06
N GLY A 206 -6.20 5.94 28.97
CA GLY A 206 -6.91 7.17 28.60
C GLY A 206 -6.05 8.15 27.79
N THR A 207 -4.75 8.27 28.12
CA THR A 207 -3.82 9.12 27.38
C THR A 207 -3.52 8.54 25.99
N ARG A 208 -3.36 7.21 25.90
CA ARG A 208 -3.18 6.52 24.61
C ARG A 208 -4.42 6.66 23.73
N LEU A 209 -5.61 6.48 24.30
CA LEU A 209 -6.88 6.56 23.57
C LEU A 209 -7.15 7.98 23.05
N THR A 210 -6.96 9.00 23.90
CA THR A 210 -7.12 10.41 23.50
C THR A 210 -6.12 10.82 22.43
N GLN A 211 -4.86 10.37 22.54
CA GLN A 211 -3.84 10.61 21.52
C GLN A 211 -4.19 9.89 20.21
N SER A 212 -4.59 8.61 20.26
CA SER A 212 -5.00 7.84 19.08
C SER A 212 -6.23 8.44 18.39
N LEU A 213 -7.23 8.87 19.16
CA LEU A 213 -8.42 9.54 18.62
C LEU A 213 -8.06 10.87 17.95
N ARG A 214 -7.18 11.68 18.56
CA ARG A 214 -6.71 12.93 17.96
C ARG A 214 -5.98 12.70 16.64
N HIS A 215 -5.16 11.67 16.55
CA HIS A 215 -4.47 11.30 15.30
C HIS A 215 -5.40 10.67 14.26
N SER A 216 -6.54 10.13 14.68
CA SER A 216 -7.53 9.53 13.78
C SER A 216 -8.60 10.52 13.32
N LEU A 217 -8.68 11.70 13.93
CA LEU A 217 -9.69 12.72 13.64
C LEU A 217 -9.69 13.15 12.16
N PRO A 218 -8.55 13.40 11.49
CA PRO A 218 -8.59 13.80 10.07
C PRO A 218 -9.20 12.71 9.19
N LEU A 219 -8.89 11.44 9.45
CA LEU A 219 -9.50 10.30 8.75
C LEU A 219 -11.01 10.20 9.01
N ILE A 220 -11.47 10.43 10.23
CA ILE A 220 -12.90 10.42 10.56
C ILE A 220 -13.62 11.56 9.83
N VAL A 221 -13.05 12.77 9.82
CA VAL A 221 -13.60 13.92 9.08
C VAL A 221 -13.69 13.62 7.58
N LEU A 222 -12.65 13.01 7.01
CA LEU A 222 -12.68 12.55 5.61
C LEU A 222 -13.74 11.47 5.36
N GLY A 223 -13.94 10.56 6.32
CA GLY A 223 -15.00 9.56 6.29
C GLY A 223 -16.39 10.20 6.23
N ILE A 224 -16.62 11.25 7.02
CA ILE A 224 -17.87 12.03 6.99
C ILE A 224 -18.00 12.79 5.67
N GLY A 225 -16.95 13.44 5.19
CA GLY A 225 -16.94 14.16 3.92
C GLY A 225 -17.24 13.25 2.72
N ARG A 226 -16.66 12.04 2.70
CA ARG A 226 -16.99 11.00 1.69
C ARG A 226 -18.45 10.60 1.78
N LEU A 227 -18.98 10.36 2.97
CA LEU A 227 -20.38 9.99 3.13
C LEU A 227 -21.33 11.07 2.61
N TYR A 228 -21.03 12.34 2.90
CA TYR A 228 -21.84 13.46 2.44
C TYR A 228 -21.78 13.63 0.92
N THR A 229 -20.58 13.56 0.33
CA THR A 229 -20.39 13.74 -1.12
C THR A 229 -20.99 12.59 -1.93
N VAL A 230 -20.80 11.34 -1.50
CA VAL A 230 -21.34 10.18 -2.22
C VAL A 230 -22.87 10.16 -2.17
N LYS A 231 -23.46 10.48 -1.01
CA LYS A 231 -24.93 10.59 -0.87
C LYS A 231 -25.52 11.82 -1.54
N GLY A 232 -24.77 12.92 -1.63
CA GLY A 232 -25.20 14.14 -2.32
C GLY A 232 -25.10 14.06 -3.85
N LEU A 233 -24.30 13.14 -4.40
CA LEU A 233 -24.04 13.01 -5.84
C LEU A 233 -24.72 11.79 -6.49
N ASP A 234 -25.59 11.06 -5.77
CA ASP A 234 -26.28 9.83 -6.23
C ASP A 234 -25.35 8.81 -6.92
N TYR A 235 -24.10 8.72 -6.46
CA TYR A 235 -23.14 7.75 -6.98
C TYR A 235 -23.54 6.34 -6.57
N ALA A 236 -23.29 5.35 -7.43
CA ALA A 236 -23.59 3.94 -7.14
C ALA A 236 -22.77 3.43 -5.95
N GLU A 237 -23.38 3.34 -4.77
CA GLU A 237 -22.73 2.77 -3.59
C GLU A 237 -22.79 1.24 -3.63
N HIS A 238 -21.63 0.59 -3.65
CA HIS A 238 -21.52 -0.84 -3.37
C HIS A 238 -21.67 -1.05 -1.86
N VAL A 239 -22.92 -1.06 -1.39
CA VAL A 239 -23.27 -1.22 0.04
C VAL A 239 -22.69 -2.51 0.63
N THR A 240 -22.41 -3.50 -0.22
CA THR A 240 -21.78 -4.77 0.16
C THR A 240 -20.30 -4.63 0.59
N GLU A 241 -19.61 -3.52 0.31
CA GLU A 241 -18.21 -3.36 0.69
C GLU A 241 -18.00 -3.04 2.17
N TYR A 242 -18.77 -2.07 2.70
CA TYR A 242 -18.62 -1.60 4.08
C TYR A 242 -19.98 -1.40 4.78
N GLY A 243 -21.07 -1.33 4.03
CA GLY A 243 -22.38 -0.92 4.52
C GLY A 243 -22.81 0.45 3.97
N VAL A 244 -23.90 0.98 4.52
CA VAL A 244 -24.59 2.18 4.02
C VAL A 244 -23.93 3.49 4.50
N HIS A 245 -23.21 3.44 5.62
CA HIS A 245 -22.57 4.63 6.20
C HIS A 245 -21.09 4.41 6.49
N TRP A 246 -20.68 3.17 6.74
CA TRP A 246 -19.29 2.84 6.98
C TRP A 246 -18.47 2.95 5.68
N ASN A 247 -17.21 3.35 5.80
CA ASN A 247 -16.31 3.43 4.66
C ASN A 247 -14.86 3.19 5.11
N PHE A 248 -13.97 3.07 4.13
CA PHE A 248 -12.54 2.83 4.33
C PHE A 248 -11.88 3.80 5.33
N PHE A 249 -12.23 5.09 5.30
CA PHE A 249 -11.62 6.08 6.20
C PHE A 249 -12.06 5.86 7.64
N PHE A 250 -13.30 5.42 7.88
CA PHE A 250 -13.74 5.00 9.22
C PHE A 250 -12.99 3.77 9.70
N THR A 251 -12.82 2.73 8.87
CA THR A 251 -11.98 1.57 9.23
C THR A 251 -10.57 2.02 9.63
N MET A 252 -9.92 2.86 8.83
CA MET A 252 -8.58 3.38 9.13
C MET A 252 -8.53 4.27 10.38
N GLY A 253 -9.56 5.09 10.61
CA GLY A 253 -9.66 5.97 11.77
C GLY A 253 -9.93 5.22 13.08
N PHE A 254 -10.65 4.10 13.05
CA PHE A 254 -10.94 3.34 14.26
C PHE A 254 -9.83 2.35 14.64
N LEU A 255 -8.93 1.99 13.72
CA LEU A 255 -7.82 1.06 14.01
C LEU A 255 -6.94 1.50 15.19
N PRO A 256 -6.34 2.72 15.22
CA PRO A 256 -5.44 3.10 16.32
C PRO A 256 -6.11 3.13 17.72
N PRO A 257 -7.34 3.65 17.89
CA PRO A 257 -8.07 3.55 19.15
C PRO A 257 -8.33 2.11 19.59
N PHE A 258 -8.76 1.23 18.67
CA PHE A 258 -9.05 -0.17 19.00
C PHE A 258 -7.78 -0.94 19.34
N VAL A 259 -6.66 -0.68 18.66
CA VAL A 259 -5.35 -1.24 19.03
C VAL A 259 -4.98 -0.85 20.45
N ALA A 260 -5.19 0.40 20.87
CA ALA A 260 -4.89 0.81 22.24
C ALA A 260 -5.76 0.08 23.28
N ILE A 261 -7.04 -0.18 22.97
CA ILE A 261 -7.96 -0.94 23.82
C ILE A 261 -7.53 -2.42 23.89
N PHE A 262 -7.32 -3.05 22.74
CA PHE A 262 -6.96 -4.46 22.66
C PHE A 262 -5.55 -4.76 23.18
N GLN A 263 -4.60 -3.82 23.06
CA GLN A 263 -3.28 -3.97 23.67
C GLN A 263 -3.35 -4.18 25.18
N SER A 264 -4.30 -3.54 25.87
CA SER A 264 -4.48 -3.77 27.31
C SER A 264 -5.35 -4.98 27.64
N ALA A 265 -6.20 -5.45 26.71
CA ALA A 265 -6.90 -6.72 26.86
C ALA A 265 -5.99 -7.94 26.66
N PHE A 266 -4.87 -7.79 25.94
CA PHE A 266 -3.97 -8.88 25.58
C PHE A 266 -2.52 -8.67 26.04
N GLU A 267 -2.28 -7.97 27.15
CA GLU A 267 -0.95 -7.74 27.78
C GLU A 267 -0.17 -9.04 28.09
N TYR A 268 -0.81 -10.20 27.93
CA TYR A 268 -0.24 -11.52 28.17
C TYR A 268 0.58 -12.09 27.00
N VAL A 269 0.47 -11.57 25.76
CA VAL A 269 1.20 -12.10 24.60
C VAL A 269 2.30 -11.12 24.16
N PRO A 270 3.59 -11.51 24.21
CA PRO A 270 4.71 -10.61 23.92
C PRO A 270 4.98 -10.39 22.41
N SER A 271 4.05 -10.75 21.50
CA SER A 271 4.22 -10.56 20.04
C SER A 271 2.92 -10.12 19.37
N TYR A 272 2.98 -9.04 18.57
CA TYR A 272 1.82 -8.53 17.84
C TYR A 272 1.36 -9.47 16.72
N ALA A 273 2.28 -10.25 16.14
CA ALA A 273 1.91 -11.27 15.16
C ALA A 273 1.15 -12.44 15.79
N GLY A 274 1.55 -12.87 17.00
CA GLY A 274 0.79 -13.86 17.77
C GLY A 274 -0.63 -13.38 18.07
N LEU A 275 -0.77 -12.11 18.46
CA LEU A 275 -2.07 -11.46 18.65
C LEU A 275 -2.90 -11.40 17.36
N ALA A 276 -2.27 -11.06 16.23
CA ALA A 276 -2.95 -11.03 14.94
C ALA A 276 -3.53 -12.41 14.56
N VAL A 277 -2.73 -13.47 14.73
CA VAL A 277 -3.17 -14.84 14.46
C VAL A 277 -4.27 -15.28 15.42
N ALA A 278 -4.13 -15.02 16.72
CA ALA A 278 -5.15 -15.35 17.71
C ALA A 278 -6.48 -14.65 17.42
N LEU A 279 -6.44 -13.35 17.09
CA LEU A 279 -7.62 -12.58 16.70
C LEU A 279 -8.25 -13.12 15.41
N GLY A 280 -7.43 -13.41 14.39
CA GLY A 280 -7.90 -13.97 13.13
C GLY A 280 -8.56 -15.35 13.30
N LEU A 281 -7.98 -16.22 14.13
CA LEU A 281 -8.55 -17.54 14.45
C LEU A 281 -9.85 -17.42 15.25
N ALA A 282 -9.89 -16.55 16.27
CA ALA A 282 -11.10 -16.31 17.04
C ALA A 282 -12.24 -15.74 16.18
N TYR A 283 -11.91 -14.79 15.29
CA TYR A 283 -12.88 -14.23 14.35
C TYR A 283 -13.37 -15.28 13.34
N GLN A 284 -12.48 -16.11 12.81
CA GLN A 284 -12.86 -17.20 11.91
C GLN A 284 -13.72 -18.26 12.59
N ALA A 285 -13.41 -18.61 13.85
CA ALA A 285 -14.22 -19.49 14.65
C ALA A 285 -15.62 -18.90 14.88
N ALA A 286 -15.71 -17.59 15.18
CA ALA A 286 -17.01 -16.93 15.27
C ALA A 286 -17.78 -16.97 13.94
N LEU A 287 -17.12 -16.79 12.80
CA LEU A 287 -17.77 -16.90 11.48
C LEU A 287 -18.29 -18.30 11.17
N GLU A 288 -17.62 -19.35 11.64
CA GLU A 288 -17.96 -20.73 11.26
C GLU A 288 -18.87 -21.44 12.27
N PHE A 289 -18.73 -21.15 13.57
CA PHE A 289 -19.51 -21.79 14.63
C PHE A 289 -20.72 -20.98 15.09
N THR A 290 -20.97 -19.80 14.50
CA THR A 290 -22.15 -18.98 14.81
C THR A 290 -22.83 -18.49 13.53
N ASP A 291 -24.04 -17.94 13.66
CA ASP A 291 -24.78 -17.36 12.54
C ASP A 291 -24.18 -16.05 11.99
N LEU A 292 -23.01 -15.63 12.47
CA LEU A 292 -22.38 -14.37 12.09
C LEU A 292 -22.11 -14.25 10.58
N LYS A 293 -21.64 -15.33 9.94
CA LYS A 293 -21.38 -15.36 8.50
C LYS A 293 -22.66 -15.13 7.69
N ALA A 294 -23.75 -15.80 8.06
CA ALA A 294 -25.06 -15.59 7.45
C ALA A 294 -25.57 -14.16 7.73
N PHE A 295 -25.41 -13.67 8.96
CA PHE A 295 -25.79 -12.31 9.33
C PHE A 295 -25.09 -11.25 8.45
N VAL A 296 -23.79 -11.34 8.27
CA VAL A 296 -23.05 -10.35 7.47
C VAL A 296 -23.45 -10.41 5.99
N LEU A 297 -23.69 -11.59 5.43
CA LEU A 297 -23.98 -11.76 4.01
C LEU A 297 -25.43 -11.46 3.63
N THR A 298 -26.41 -11.98 4.37
CA THR A 298 -27.80 -12.07 3.90
C THR A 298 -28.84 -11.41 4.80
N ALA A 299 -28.51 -11.00 6.04
CA ALA A 299 -29.52 -10.46 6.94
C ALA A 299 -30.24 -9.20 6.38
N PRO A 300 -31.45 -8.88 6.84
CA PRO A 300 -32.10 -7.61 6.50
C PRO A 300 -31.37 -6.42 7.14
N ARG A 301 -31.50 -5.22 6.55
CA ARG A 301 -30.89 -3.98 7.04
C ARG A 301 -31.93 -3.14 7.81
N THR A 302 -32.25 -3.54 9.04
CA THR A 302 -33.38 -2.93 9.78
C THR A 302 -32.96 -1.68 10.57
N ASN A 303 -31.82 -1.72 11.25
CA ASN A 303 -31.33 -0.65 12.10
C ASN A 303 -29.97 -0.09 11.61
N LEU A 304 -29.43 0.92 12.30
CA LEU A 304 -28.14 1.55 11.92
C LEU A 304 -26.95 0.56 12.01
N PHE A 305 -27.01 -0.39 12.94
CA PHE A 305 -25.98 -1.42 13.10
C PHE A 305 -26.00 -2.41 11.93
N ASP A 306 -27.17 -2.94 11.59
CA ASP A 306 -27.37 -3.88 10.48
C ASP A 306 -26.96 -3.26 9.14
N LYS A 307 -27.19 -1.94 8.97
CA LYS A 307 -26.78 -1.17 7.80
C LYS A 307 -25.26 -1.09 7.61
N ASN A 308 -24.47 -1.34 8.64
CA ASN A 308 -23.00 -1.21 8.63
C ASN A 308 -22.28 -2.50 9.03
N ARG A 309 -23.00 -3.63 9.07
CA ARG A 309 -22.47 -4.90 9.56
C ARG A 309 -21.22 -5.36 8.81
N GLU A 310 -21.15 -5.14 7.50
CA GLU A 310 -19.97 -5.54 6.71
C GLU A 310 -18.72 -4.83 7.22
N GLY A 311 -18.77 -3.51 7.41
CA GLY A 311 -17.67 -2.71 7.93
C GLY A 311 -17.34 -3.01 9.40
N ILE A 312 -18.36 -3.24 10.23
CA ILE A 312 -18.18 -3.51 11.66
C ILE A 312 -17.50 -4.87 11.89
N PHE A 313 -17.94 -5.93 11.21
CA PHE A 313 -17.39 -7.27 11.44
C PHE A 313 -16.10 -7.52 10.66
N SER A 314 -15.94 -6.96 9.46
CA SER A 314 -14.64 -7.01 8.76
C SER A 314 -13.54 -6.24 9.50
N PHE A 315 -13.89 -5.34 10.41
CA PHE A 315 -12.94 -4.60 11.25
C PHE A 315 -12.00 -5.52 12.03
N PHE A 316 -12.47 -6.68 12.53
CA PHE A 316 -11.62 -7.62 13.26
C PHE A 316 -10.51 -8.20 12.37
N GLY A 317 -10.83 -8.53 11.12
CA GLY A 317 -9.85 -8.93 10.12
C GLY A 317 -8.85 -7.82 9.79
N TYR A 318 -9.32 -6.59 9.59
CA TYR A 318 -8.43 -5.44 9.37
C TYR A 318 -7.55 -5.14 10.58
N LEU A 319 -8.05 -5.32 11.80
CA LEU A 319 -7.27 -5.18 13.02
C LEU A 319 -6.14 -6.21 13.08
N ALA A 320 -6.41 -7.48 12.70
CA ALA A 320 -5.36 -8.50 12.58
C ALA A 320 -4.29 -8.11 11.54
N ILE A 321 -4.71 -7.62 10.36
CA ILE A 321 -3.78 -7.11 9.32
C ILE A 321 -2.91 -5.97 9.86
N PHE A 322 -3.52 -5.02 10.60
CA PHE A 322 -2.80 -3.90 11.20
C PHE A 322 -1.74 -4.37 12.21
N LEU A 323 -2.09 -5.30 13.09
CA LEU A 323 -1.19 -5.87 14.09
C LEU A 323 -0.01 -6.62 13.45
N ALA A 324 -0.25 -7.39 12.38
CA ALA A 324 0.81 -8.04 11.61
C ALA A 324 1.76 -7.02 10.96
N GLY A 325 1.23 -5.94 10.40
CA GLY A 325 2.04 -4.84 9.87
C GLY A 325 2.86 -4.14 10.96
N GLN A 326 2.29 -4.01 12.16
CA GLN A 326 2.95 -3.41 13.31
C GLN A 326 4.14 -4.26 13.80
N GLU A 327 3.99 -5.59 13.87
CA GLU A 327 5.10 -6.50 14.19
C GLU A 327 6.25 -6.34 13.19
N LEU A 328 5.94 -6.32 11.89
CA LEU A 328 6.95 -6.10 10.86
C LEU A 328 7.60 -4.73 11.00
N GLY A 329 6.84 -3.69 11.35
CA GLY A 329 7.35 -2.36 11.67
C GLY A 329 8.38 -2.35 12.79
N LEU A 330 8.13 -3.10 13.88
CA LEU A 330 9.08 -3.25 15.00
C LEU A 330 10.38 -3.94 14.56
N LEU A 331 10.30 -4.85 13.59
CA LEU A 331 11.47 -5.52 13.03
C LEU A 331 12.29 -4.62 12.07
N VAL A 332 11.63 -3.85 11.19
CA VAL A 332 12.31 -3.19 10.06
C VAL A 332 12.76 -1.75 10.33
N LEU A 333 12.09 -1.03 11.24
CA LEU A 333 12.35 0.40 11.48
C LEU A 333 13.61 0.71 12.32
N PRO A 334 13.96 -0.08 13.37
CA PRO A 334 15.12 0.22 14.19
C PRO A 334 16.44 0.31 13.41
N ARG A 335 17.37 1.10 13.94
CA ARG A 335 18.79 0.93 13.65
C ARG A 335 19.26 -0.31 14.41
N GLY A 336 19.98 -1.21 13.74
CA GLY A 336 20.51 -2.40 14.41
C GLY A 336 21.74 -2.03 15.24
N GLU A 337 21.87 -2.70 16.37
CA GLU A 337 22.98 -2.51 17.30
C GLU A 337 24.12 -3.51 17.00
N GLY A 338 25.37 -3.04 17.10
CA GLY A 338 26.55 -3.87 17.40
C GLY A 338 27.14 -4.79 16.33
N SER A 339 26.94 -4.57 15.03
CA SER A 339 27.57 -5.38 13.95
C SER A 339 27.91 -4.56 12.71
N THR A 340 28.69 -5.12 11.78
CA THR A 340 28.92 -4.49 10.47
C THR A 340 27.58 -4.34 9.74
N GLY A 341 27.38 -3.23 9.01
CA GLY A 341 26.09 -2.94 8.35
C GLY A 341 25.59 -4.05 7.39
N GLY A 342 26.52 -4.82 6.82
CA GLY A 342 26.21 -5.98 5.98
C GLY A 342 25.63 -7.17 6.75
N GLU A 343 26.20 -7.53 7.90
CA GLU A 343 25.67 -8.61 8.75
C GLU A 343 24.29 -8.27 9.30
N GLN A 344 24.11 -7.02 9.73
CA GLN A 344 22.81 -6.52 10.17
C GLN A 344 21.76 -6.66 9.05
N ARG A 345 22.12 -6.30 7.82
CA ARG A 345 21.21 -6.41 6.66
C ARG A 345 20.89 -7.86 6.33
N LYS A 346 21.89 -8.75 6.34
CA LYS A 346 21.69 -10.19 6.12
C LYS A 346 20.74 -10.79 7.17
N ARG A 347 20.92 -10.44 8.44
CA ARG A 347 20.03 -10.87 9.53
C ARG A 347 18.61 -10.33 9.35
N LEU A 348 18.46 -9.07 8.94
CA LEU A 348 17.15 -8.48 8.66
C LEU A 348 16.45 -9.22 7.51
N LEU A 349 17.14 -9.46 6.39
CA LEU A 349 16.61 -10.21 5.25
C LEU A 349 16.19 -11.62 5.66
N LEU A 350 17.02 -12.35 6.41
CA LEU A 350 16.69 -13.69 6.87
C LEU A 350 15.42 -13.69 7.74
N LYS A 351 15.30 -12.74 8.67
CA LYS A 351 14.11 -12.60 9.52
C LYS A 351 12.87 -12.25 8.68
N MET A 352 12.97 -11.31 7.75
CA MET A 352 11.86 -10.93 6.87
C MET A 352 11.42 -12.10 5.98
N SER A 353 12.36 -12.83 5.40
CA SER A 353 12.08 -14.04 4.61
C SER A 353 11.43 -15.13 5.45
N ALA A 354 11.88 -15.34 6.70
CA ALA A 354 11.26 -16.30 7.61
C ALA A 354 9.81 -15.90 7.96
N TRP A 355 9.56 -14.62 8.26
CA TRP A 355 8.20 -14.11 8.45
C TRP A 355 7.32 -14.28 7.21
N SER A 356 7.87 -13.98 6.02
CA SER A 356 7.20 -14.16 4.74
C SER A 356 6.77 -15.62 4.54
N ALA A 357 7.70 -16.56 4.75
CA ALA A 357 7.43 -17.99 4.66
C ALA A 357 6.40 -18.43 5.69
N GLY A 358 6.48 -17.94 6.93
CA GLY A 358 5.50 -18.22 7.98
C GLY A 358 4.08 -17.84 7.58
N TRP A 359 3.88 -16.62 7.06
CA TRP A 359 2.57 -16.17 6.59
C TRP A 359 2.07 -16.99 5.39
N ILE A 360 2.94 -17.35 4.45
CA ILE A 360 2.59 -18.19 3.29
C ILE A 360 2.16 -19.58 3.74
N VAL A 361 2.89 -20.21 4.66
CA VAL A 361 2.55 -21.53 5.20
C VAL A 361 1.21 -21.48 5.94
N LEU A 362 0.98 -20.46 6.77
CA LEU A 362 -0.31 -20.29 7.45
C LEU A 362 -1.45 -20.06 6.44
N PHE A 363 -1.23 -19.25 5.42
CA PHE A 363 -2.21 -19.02 4.35
C PHE A 363 -2.55 -20.33 3.62
N TRP A 364 -1.52 -21.11 3.26
CA TRP A 364 -1.71 -22.41 2.61
C TRP A 364 -2.45 -23.37 3.53
N ALA A 365 -2.10 -23.44 4.81
CA ALA A 365 -2.82 -24.25 5.80
C ALA A 365 -4.28 -23.80 5.98
N SER A 366 -4.61 -22.52 5.79
CA SER A 366 -6.00 -22.05 5.87
C SER A 366 -6.85 -22.39 4.64
N THR A 367 -6.24 -22.44 3.45
CA THR A 367 -6.95 -22.56 2.16
C THR A 367 -6.89 -23.95 1.56
N ASN A 368 -5.91 -24.79 1.93
CA ASN A 368 -5.73 -26.11 1.36
C ASN A 368 -6.92 -27.02 1.69
N TYR A 369 -7.41 -27.74 0.68
CA TYR A 369 -8.55 -28.67 0.81
C TYR A 369 -8.18 -29.98 1.52
N SER A 370 -6.99 -30.53 1.27
CA SER A 370 -6.58 -31.85 1.74
C SER A 370 -6.00 -31.84 3.14
N TYR A 371 -5.23 -30.81 3.49
CA TYR A 371 -4.49 -30.73 4.77
C TYR A 371 -4.84 -29.47 5.57
N GLY A 372 -5.73 -28.63 5.06
CA GLY A 372 -6.05 -27.33 5.63
C GLY A 372 -7.51 -27.20 6.04
N LEU A 373 -7.89 -25.97 6.39
CA LEU A 373 -9.25 -25.65 6.83
C LEU A 373 -10.26 -25.52 5.68
N SER A 374 -9.82 -25.69 4.42
CA SER A 374 -10.66 -25.54 3.22
C SER A 374 -11.46 -24.23 3.14
N LEU A 375 -10.89 -23.13 3.66
CA LEU A 375 -11.55 -21.83 3.69
C LEU A 375 -11.31 -21.05 2.40
N ALA A 376 -12.38 -20.48 1.83
CA ALA A 376 -12.26 -19.54 0.72
C ALA A 376 -11.87 -18.14 1.19
N VAL A 377 -11.08 -17.42 0.39
CA VAL A 377 -10.70 -16.03 0.68
C VAL A 377 -11.89 -15.11 0.48
N SER A 378 -12.18 -14.25 1.47
CA SER A 378 -13.21 -13.21 1.35
C SER A 378 -12.72 -11.88 1.90
N ARG A 379 -12.52 -10.91 1.02
CA ARG A 379 -12.24 -9.50 1.39
C ARG A 379 -13.41 -8.89 2.15
N ARG A 380 -14.65 -9.15 1.71
CA ARG A 380 -15.87 -8.58 2.29
C ARG A 380 -16.00 -8.92 3.78
N LEU A 381 -15.68 -10.16 4.14
CA LEU A 381 -15.62 -10.58 5.55
C LEU A 381 -14.30 -10.20 6.23
N ALA A 382 -13.24 -9.90 5.47
CA ALA A 382 -11.87 -9.86 5.96
C ALA A 382 -11.51 -11.10 6.80
N ASN A 383 -11.86 -12.28 6.28
CA ASN A 383 -11.73 -13.54 7.01
C ASN A 383 -10.26 -14.00 7.16
N LEU A 384 -10.02 -15.09 7.89
CA LEU A 384 -8.67 -15.56 8.22
C LEU A 384 -7.77 -15.76 6.97
N PRO A 385 -8.21 -16.46 5.90
CA PRO A 385 -7.42 -16.58 4.68
C PRO A 385 -7.07 -15.24 4.03
N TYR A 386 -8.00 -14.27 4.02
CA TYR A 386 -7.72 -12.94 3.49
C TYR A 386 -6.66 -12.21 4.31
N PHE A 387 -6.78 -12.21 5.64
CA PHE A 387 -5.75 -11.63 6.52
C PHE A 387 -4.36 -12.25 6.27
N LEU A 388 -4.28 -13.58 6.25
CA LEU A 388 -3.01 -14.31 6.05
C LEU A 388 -2.41 -14.03 4.67
N TRP A 389 -3.25 -13.97 3.64
CA TRP A 389 -2.83 -13.61 2.28
C TRP A 389 -2.25 -12.19 2.22
N ILE A 390 -2.94 -11.20 2.80
CA ILE A 390 -2.46 -9.81 2.82
C ILE A 390 -1.15 -9.69 3.60
N ALA A 391 -1.02 -10.38 4.74
CA ALA A 391 0.22 -10.40 5.52
C ALA A 391 1.38 -11.04 4.74
N ALA A 392 1.12 -12.17 4.05
CA ALA A 392 2.08 -12.85 3.20
C ALA A 392 2.52 -11.97 2.02
N PHE A 393 1.57 -11.41 1.29
CA PHE A 393 1.82 -10.56 0.11
C PHE A 393 2.69 -9.35 0.48
N ASN A 394 2.29 -8.59 1.50
CA ASN A 394 2.99 -7.36 1.86
C ASN A 394 4.36 -7.61 2.49
N THR A 395 4.50 -8.67 3.30
CA THR A 395 5.81 -9.06 3.83
C THR A 395 6.75 -9.52 2.71
N THR A 396 6.24 -10.28 1.72
CA THR A 396 7.01 -10.72 0.55
C THR A 396 7.46 -9.52 -0.28
N GLN A 397 6.54 -8.60 -0.62
CA GLN A 397 6.86 -7.40 -1.40
C GLN A 397 7.88 -6.50 -0.69
N LEU A 398 7.71 -6.27 0.62
CA LEU A 398 8.68 -5.48 1.38
C LEU A 398 10.05 -6.17 1.44
N THR A 399 10.08 -7.50 1.54
CA THR A 399 11.31 -8.31 1.47
C THR A 399 11.97 -8.20 0.10
N ALA A 400 11.20 -8.21 -0.98
CA ALA A 400 11.71 -8.03 -2.34
C ALA A 400 12.37 -6.65 -2.51
N PHE A 401 11.73 -5.56 -2.09
CA PHE A 401 12.35 -4.22 -2.13
C PHE A 401 13.60 -4.13 -1.23
N CYS A 402 13.57 -4.78 -0.07
CA CYS A 402 14.72 -4.88 0.83
C CYS A 402 15.89 -5.63 0.15
N LEU A 403 15.60 -6.73 -0.55
CA LEU A 403 16.59 -7.50 -1.30
C LEU A 403 17.18 -6.67 -2.45
N VAL A 404 16.34 -5.98 -3.23
CA VAL A 404 16.77 -5.10 -4.33
C VAL A 404 17.72 -4.02 -3.83
N GLU A 405 17.37 -3.31 -2.77
CA GLU A 405 18.25 -2.30 -2.17
C GLU A 405 19.58 -2.90 -1.69
N THR A 406 19.55 -4.13 -1.14
CA THR A 406 20.77 -4.81 -0.68
C THR A 406 21.72 -5.17 -1.82
N LEU A 407 21.17 -5.69 -2.91
CA LEU A 407 21.96 -6.20 -4.04
C LEU A 407 22.42 -5.08 -4.97
N PHE A 408 21.55 -4.12 -5.26
CA PHE A 408 21.80 -3.07 -6.26
C PHE A 408 22.26 -1.76 -5.64
N ILE A 409 22.09 -1.55 -4.32
CA ILE A 409 22.55 -0.34 -3.62
C ILE A 409 23.37 -0.69 -2.36
N PRO A 410 24.58 -1.29 -2.50
CA PRO A 410 25.36 -1.74 -1.34
C PRO A 410 25.75 -0.63 -0.35
N HIS A 411 25.77 0.63 -0.81
CA HIS A 411 26.05 1.80 0.03
C HIS A 411 24.90 2.16 0.98
N ALA A 412 23.67 1.68 0.72
CA ALA A 412 22.48 1.99 1.52
C ALA A 412 22.52 1.41 2.95
N HIS A 413 23.39 0.43 3.20
CA HIS A 413 23.51 -0.24 4.50
C HIS A 413 24.84 0.04 5.20
N LYS A 414 25.67 0.92 4.65
CA LYS A 414 26.87 1.38 5.34
C LYS A 414 26.46 2.25 6.53
N THR A 415 27.17 2.11 7.65
CA THR A 415 26.92 2.90 8.85
C THR A 415 27.24 4.36 8.55
N SER A 416 26.20 5.20 8.42
CA SER A 416 26.38 6.64 8.27
C SER A 416 26.92 7.24 9.57
N ALA A 417 27.99 8.04 9.46
CA ALA A 417 28.63 8.71 10.59
C ALA A 417 27.92 10.01 11.00
N SER A 418 27.14 10.59 10.08
CA SER A 418 26.38 11.83 10.33
C SER A 418 24.96 11.76 9.76
N LYS A 419 24.07 12.60 10.28
CA LYS A 419 22.70 12.77 9.77
C LYS A 419 22.67 13.23 8.30
N LYS A 420 23.60 14.10 7.90
CA LYS A 420 23.69 14.56 6.51
C LYS A 420 24.03 13.44 5.54
N GLU A 421 25.00 12.59 5.92
CA GLU A 421 25.36 11.41 5.14
C GLU A 421 24.18 10.42 5.05
N GLU A 422 23.43 10.25 6.14
CA GLU A 422 22.22 9.43 6.16
C GLU A 422 21.15 9.94 5.17
N ASP A 423 20.90 11.25 5.15
CA ASP A 423 19.94 11.87 4.23
C ASP A 423 20.42 11.79 2.76
N GLU A 424 21.73 11.95 2.51
CA GLU A 424 22.31 11.81 1.17
C GLU A 424 22.21 10.37 0.64
N VAL A 425 22.47 9.39 1.49
CA VAL A 425 22.32 7.95 1.16
C VAL A 425 20.86 7.62 0.92
N TYR A 426 19.95 8.10 1.76
CA TYR A 426 18.50 7.91 1.58
C TYR A 426 18.02 8.46 0.24
N ARG A 427 18.37 9.71 -0.09
CA ARG A 427 18.03 10.35 -1.38
C ARG A 427 18.68 9.66 -2.57
N ALA A 428 19.87 9.08 -2.40
CA ALA A 428 20.52 8.30 -3.45
C ALA A 428 19.84 6.95 -3.70
N SER A 429 19.12 6.43 -2.70
CA SER A 429 18.55 5.08 -2.69
C SER A 429 17.04 5.05 -2.94
N THR A 430 16.41 6.22 -3.11
CA THR A 430 14.96 6.36 -3.22
C THR A 430 14.59 7.15 -4.48
N SER A 431 13.62 6.65 -5.25
CA SER A 431 13.01 7.41 -6.35
C SER A 431 12.30 8.63 -5.80
N ARG A 432 12.47 9.78 -6.47
CA ARG A 432 11.83 11.04 -6.04
C ARG A 432 10.32 10.97 -6.26
N VAL A 433 9.88 10.30 -7.32
CA VAL A 433 8.45 10.07 -7.59
C VAL A 433 7.85 9.21 -6.46
N LEU A 434 8.48 8.09 -6.11
CA LEU A 434 7.96 7.22 -5.05
C LEU A 434 8.02 7.86 -3.66
N GLU A 435 9.04 8.66 -3.36
CA GLU A 435 9.10 9.45 -2.13
C GLU A 435 7.93 10.45 -2.07
N ALA A 436 7.66 11.17 -3.17
CA ALA A 436 6.57 12.13 -3.24
C ALA A 436 5.20 11.49 -3.01
N PHE A 437 4.93 10.33 -3.63
CA PHE A 437 3.73 9.55 -3.38
C PHE A 437 3.64 9.08 -1.92
N ASN A 438 4.74 8.59 -1.33
CA ASN A 438 4.74 8.13 0.06
C ASN A 438 4.56 9.28 1.08
N ARG A 439 5.15 10.45 0.83
CA ARG A 439 5.17 11.59 1.76
C ARG A 439 3.77 12.08 2.13
N ASN A 440 2.90 12.21 1.14
CA ASN A 440 1.53 12.71 1.28
C ASN A 440 0.49 11.67 0.82
N GLY A 441 0.76 10.37 1.04
CA GLY A 441 0.00 9.28 0.41
C GLY A 441 -1.52 9.36 0.50
N LEU A 442 -2.06 9.72 1.68
CA LEU A 442 -3.51 9.87 1.84
C LEU A 442 -4.06 11.07 1.06
N ALA A 443 -3.34 12.20 1.02
CA ALA A 443 -3.75 13.38 0.24
C ALA A 443 -3.76 13.08 -1.25
N ILE A 444 -2.71 12.39 -1.73
CA ILE A 444 -2.62 11.99 -3.13
C ILE A 444 -3.73 11.00 -3.48
N PHE A 445 -4.05 10.06 -2.59
CA PHE A 445 -5.19 9.17 -2.77
C PHE A 445 -6.52 9.93 -2.87
N LEU A 446 -6.74 10.98 -2.07
CA LEU A 446 -7.94 11.82 -2.18
C LEU A 446 -8.01 12.57 -3.51
N VAL A 447 -6.91 13.20 -3.92
CA VAL A 447 -6.81 13.87 -5.23
C VAL A 447 -7.10 12.88 -6.36
N ALA A 448 -6.54 11.68 -6.28
CA ALA A 448 -6.77 10.61 -7.24
C ALA A 448 -8.26 10.24 -7.32
N ASN A 449 -8.97 10.09 -6.18
CA ASN A 449 -10.41 9.82 -6.16
C ASN A 449 -11.24 10.96 -6.76
N LEU A 450 -10.89 12.22 -6.47
CA LEU A 450 -11.58 13.38 -7.04
C LEU A 450 -11.41 13.45 -8.56
N LEU A 451 -10.19 13.23 -9.05
CA LEU A 451 -9.90 13.16 -10.49
C LEU A 451 -10.59 11.96 -11.16
N THR A 452 -10.70 10.83 -10.48
CA THR A 452 -11.47 9.68 -10.97
C THR A 452 -12.95 10.04 -11.13
N GLY A 453 -13.54 10.72 -10.14
CA GLY A 453 -14.91 11.24 -10.22
C GLY A 453 -15.08 12.20 -11.40
N LEU A 454 -14.12 13.11 -11.60
CA LEU A 454 -14.14 14.04 -12.73
C LEU A 454 -14.12 13.31 -14.08
N VAL A 455 -13.24 12.32 -14.26
CA VAL A 455 -13.18 11.53 -15.50
C VAL A 455 -14.48 10.74 -15.71
N ASN A 456 -15.02 10.14 -14.66
CA ASN A 456 -16.27 9.36 -14.75
C ASN A 456 -17.51 10.19 -15.10
N LEU A 457 -17.53 11.48 -14.74
CA LEU A 457 -18.60 12.42 -15.08
C LEU A 457 -18.43 13.03 -16.47
N THR A 458 -17.20 13.08 -17.00
CA THR A 458 -16.88 13.77 -18.27
C THR A 458 -16.70 12.82 -19.45
N VAL A 459 -16.34 11.56 -19.20
CA VAL A 459 -16.00 10.58 -20.24
C VAL A 459 -16.87 9.32 -20.10
N PRO A 460 -17.51 8.84 -21.19
CA PRO A 460 -18.22 7.57 -21.19
C PRO A 460 -17.23 6.39 -21.27
N THR A 461 -16.53 6.10 -20.17
CA THR A 461 -15.41 5.14 -20.07
C THR A 461 -15.65 3.78 -20.73
N LEU A 462 -16.88 3.24 -20.67
CA LEU A 462 -17.27 1.97 -21.30
C LEU A 462 -17.23 1.96 -22.84
N HIS A 463 -17.30 3.13 -23.48
CA HIS A 463 -17.34 3.28 -24.94
C HIS A 463 -16.01 3.77 -25.52
N VAL A 464 -15.00 3.97 -24.67
CA VAL A 464 -13.68 4.46 -25.07
C VAL A 464 -12.84 3.31 -25.62
N THR A 465 -12.13 3.56 -26.73
CA THR A 465 -11.19 2.59 -27.32
C THR A 465 -9.95 2.40 -26.46
N ASP A 466 -9.22 1.30 -26.61
CA ASP A 466 -8.02 1.00 -25.80
C ASP A 466 -6.96 2.11 -25.90
N LEU A 467 -6.73 2.67 -27.09
CA LEU A 467 -5.77 3.76 -27.28
C LEU A 467 -6.18 5.04 -26.52
N GLN A 468 -7.46 5.42 -26.62
CA GLN A 468 -8.00 6.57 -25.90
C GLN A 468 -7.97 6.33 -24.38
N ALA A 469 -8.31 5.11 -23.93
CA ALA A 469 -8.27 4.73 -22.53
C ALA A 469 -6.84 4.86 -21.97
N MET A 470 -5.83 4.36 -22.69
CA MET A 470 -4.42 4.53 -22.30
C MET A 470 -4.00 6.00 -22.27
N GLY A 471 -4.41 6.80 -23.26
CA GLY A 471 -4.14 8.25 -23.26
C GLY A 471 -4.69 8.95 -22.02
N ILE A 472 -5.94 8.65 -21.65
CA ILE A 472 -6.59 9.19 -20.46
C ILE A 472 -5.88 8.71 -19.18
N LEU A 473 -5.56 7.42 -19.08
CA LEU A 473 -4.89 6.84 -17.90
C LEU A 473 -3.48 7.40 -17.70
N VAL A 474 -2.71 7.60 -18.78
CA VAL A 474 -1.38 8.23 -18.72
C VAL A 474 -1.51 9.71 -18.30
N ALA A 475 -2.46 10.46 -18.89
CA ALA A 475 -2.69 11.85 -18.51
C ALA A 475 -3.11 11.99 -17.05
N TYR A 476 -4.00 11.11 -16.59
CA TYR A 476 -4.40 11.02 -15.18
C TYR A 476 -3.21 10.70 -14.27
N ALA A 477 -2.42 9.68 -14.59
CA ALA A 477 -1.26 9.28 -13.80
C ALA A 477 -0.20 10.40 -13.73
N ALA A 478 0.00 11.13 -14.84
CA ALA A 478 0.87 12.29 -14.91
C ALA A 478 0.36 13.45 -14.05
N ALA A 479 -0.96 13.74 -14.08
CA ALA A 479 -1.57 14.77 -13.24
C ALA A 479 -1.42 14.46 -11.75
N VAL A 480 -1.73 13.24 -11.32
CA VAL A 480 -1.57 12.80 -9.92
C VAL A 480 -0.10 12.86 -9.50
N THR A 481 0.82 12.43 -10.36
CA THR A 481 2.27 12.51 -10.09
C THR A 481 2.74 13.97 -9.98
N GLY A 482 2.24 14.86 -10.84
CA GLY A 482 2.55 16.29 -10.81
C GLY A 482 2.14 16.94 -9.50
N VAL A 483 0.96 16.60 -8.97
CA VAL A 483 0.52 17.07 -7.64
C VAL A 483 1.42 16.52 -6.53
N ALA A 484 1.75 15.22 -6.57
CA ALA A 484 2.62 14.60 -5.57
C ALA A 484 4.00 15.27 -5.52
N VAL A 485 4.64 15.41 -6.67
CA VAL A 485 5.98 16.02 -6.79
C VAL A 485 5.92 17.51 -6.49
N GLY A 486 4.87 18.23 -6.90
CA GLY A 486 4.67 19.63 -6.56
C GLY A 486 4.65 19.85 -5.04
N LEU A 487 3.84 19.06 -4.30
CA LEU A 487 3.81 19.13 -2.84
C LEU A 487 5.18 18.83 -2.20
N ASP A 488 5.93 17.88 -2.76
CA ASP A 488 7.28 17.56 -2.27
C ASP A 488 8.29 18.69 -2.54
N VAL A 489 8.25 19.31 -3.71
CA VAL A 489 9.11 20.45 -4.10
C VAL A 489 8.86 21.66 -3.21
N TYR A 490 7.60 21.94 -2.86
CA TYR A 490 7.24 23.03 -1.94
C TYR A 490 7.38 22.66 -0.45
N ASP A 491 7.91 21.48 -0.14
CA ASP A 491 8.11 20.95 1.21
C ASP A 491 6.82 20.85 2.06
N ILE A 492 5.67 20.73 1.40
CA ILE A 492 4.36 20.69 2.06
C ILE A 492 4.09 19.27 2.55
N SER A 493 3.88 19.13 3.87
CA SER A 493 3.51 17.85 4.49
C SER A 493 2.12 17.96 5.12
N ILE A 494 1.16 17.30 4.50
CA ILE A 494 -0.24 17.30 4.96
C ILE A 494 -0.35 16.20 6.03
N LYS A 495 -0.41 16.62 7.29
CA LYS A 495 -0.61 15.69 8.42
C LYS A 495 -2.09 15.30 8.48
N MET A 496 -2.40 14.08 8.05
CA MET A 496 -3.72 13.47 8.18
C MET A 496 -3.65 12.14 8.91
#